data_AF-A0A016VD48-F1
#
_entry.id   AF-A0A016VD48-F1
#
_cell.length_a   1.000
_cell.length_b   1.000
_cell.length_c   1.000
_cell.angle_alpha   90.00
_cell.angle_beta   90.00
_cell.angle_gamma   90.00
#
_symmetry.space_group_name_H-M   'P 1'
#
loop_
_entity.id
_entity.type
_entity.pdbx_description
1 polymer ?
#
loop_
_entity_poly.entity_id
_entity_poly.type
_entity_poly.pdbx_seq_one_letter_code
_entity_poly.pdbx_strand_id
1 'polypeptide(L)'
;MHCWIESYAVTVSTAKWPAKAFNPAECNSNAPNDPWNLIGISCIEWYKKNTLLVEIYYERMNYQVLTESPAYSLVNLISDVGGQVGLFLGMSIISLIEFATLFLLLFCYCATHKSRKRDIEEIERETKNAKEDADRIAERNRKAANKRKGIYGGDDDALPPPVMSSN
;
A
#
# COMPACT_ATOMS: atom_id res chain seq x y z
N MET A 1 41.87 7.55 15.27
CA MET A 1 41.43 6.27 14.68
C MET A 1 41.52 6.43 13.16
N HIS A 2 42.30 5.58 12.47
CA HIS A 2 42.39 5.58 11.00
C HIS A 2 41.33 4.63 10.44
N CYS A 3 40.53 5.12 9.48
CA CYS A 3 39.46 4.37 8.81
C CYS A 3 39.89 3.90 7.40
N TRP A 4 41.18 3.96 7.11
CA TRP A 4 41.78 3.47 5.88
C TRP A 4 43.01 2.65 6.20
N ILE A 5 43.14 1.51 5.54
CA ILE A 5 44.32 0.66 5.60
C ILE A 5 44.62 0.15 4.19
N GLU A 6 45.89 0.22 3.81
CA GLU A 6 46.39 -0.28 2.53
C GLU A 6 47.26 -1.49 2.82
N SER A 7 46.89 -2.66 2.30
CA SER A 7 47.61 -3.91 2.50
C SER A 7 47.99 -4.52 1.15
N TYR A 8 49.26 -4.90 0.99
CA TYR A 8 49.77 -5.58 -0.20
C TYR A 8 49.94 -7.06 0.11
N ALA A 9 49.18 -7.92 -0.57
CA ALA A 9 49.40 -9.36 -0.54
C ALA A 9 50.62 -9.70 -1.40
N VAL A 10 51.59 -10.42 -0.84
CA VAL A 10 52.83 -10.79 -1.53
C VAL A 10 52.88 -12.31 -1.71
N THR A 11 53.08 -12.76 -2.94
CA THR A 11 53.33 -14.16 -3.28
C THR A 11 54.80 -14.30 -3.68
N VAL A 12 55.55 -15.16 -3.00
CA VAL A 12 57.00 -15.35 -3.25
C VAL A 12 57.24 -16.65 -4.00
N SER A 13 57.99 -16.57 -5.10
CA SER A 13 58.50 -17.73 -5.83
C SER A 13 60.02 -17.65 -5.92
N THR A 14 60.71 -18.77 -5.73
CA THR A 14 62.17 -18.84 -5.78
C THR A 14 62.62 -19.88 -6.80
N ALA A 15 63.69 -19.57 -7.51
CA ALA A 15 64.31 -20.46 -8.48
C ALA A 15 65.83 -20.40 -8.36
N LYS A 16 66.51 -21.45 -8.81
CA LYS A 16 67.96 -21.52 -8.80
C LYS A 16 68.55 -20.51 -9.80
N TRP A 17 69.35 -19.59 -9.30
CA TRP A 17 70.13 -18.62 -10.09
C TRP A 17 71.63 -18.82 -9.86
N PRO A 18 72.50 -18.62 -10.87
CA PRO A 18 72.19 -18.50 -12.29
C PRO A 18 71.84 -19.86 -12.94
N ALA A 19 71.25 -19.81 -14.15
CA ALA A 19 71.03 -20.99 -14.97
C ALA A 19 72.38 -21.61 -15.42
N LYS A 20 72.41 -22.93 -15.65
CA LYS A 20 73.65 -23.64 -16.03
C LYS A 20 74.31 -23.10 -17.32
N ALA A 21 73.50 -22.56 -18.23
CA ALA A 21 73.96 -22.01 -19.51
C ALA A 21 74.22 -20.49 -19.46
N PHE A 22 73.93 -19.83 -18.33
CA PHE A 22 74.13 -18.39 -18.18
C PHE A 22 75.57 -18.14 -17.71
N ASN A 23 76.36 -17.44 -18.54
CA ASN A 23 77.67 -16.96 -18.13
C ASN A 23 77.57 -15.48 -17.71
N PRO A 24 77.84 -15.16 -16.44
CA PRO A 24 77.83 -13.77 -15.98
C PRO A 24 78.97 -12.97 -16.66
N ALA A 25 78.71 -11.70 -16.94
CA ALA A 25 79.65 -10.84 -17.66
C ALA A 25 80.96 -10.63 -16.87
N GLU A 26 80.87 -10.68 -15.55
CA GLU A 26 81.97 -10.59 -14.59
C GLU A 26 82.94 -11.78 -14.75
N CYS A 27 82.48 -12.93 -15.23
CA CYS A 27 83.34 -14.09 -15.51
C CYS A 27 83.88 -14.11 -16.95
N ASN A 28 83.57 -13.12 -17.80
CA ASN A 28 84.13 -13.03 -19.16
C ASN A 28 85.55 -12.47 -19.19
N SER A 29 85.98 -11.75 -18.14
CA SER A 29 87.33 -11.21 -17.99
C SER A 29 87.90 -11.70 -16.66
N ASN A 30 89.13 -12.25 -16.67
CA ASN A 30 89.79 -12.75 -15.46
C ASN A 30 90.91 -11.79 -15.05
N ALA A 31 90.55 -10.73 -14.33
CA ALA A 31 91.51 -9.79 -13.81
C ALA A 31 92.23 -10.39 -12.57
N PRO A 32 93.55 -10.17 -12.39
CA PRO A 32 94.31 -10.75 -11.27
C PRO A 32 93.79 -10.32 -9.89
N ASN A 33 93.10 -9.18 -9.82
CA ASN A 33 92.53 -8.57 -8.62
C ASN A 33 91.09 -9.01 -8.34
N ASP A 34 90.54 -9.98 -9.06
CA ASP A 34 89.19 -10.46 -8.81
C ASP A 34 89.10 -11.30 -7.52
N PRO A 35 87.99 -11.20 -6.76
CA PRO A 35 87.82 -11.92 -5.49
C PRO A 35 87.97 -13.44 -5.60
N TRP A 36 87.52 -14.04 -6.71
CA TRP A 36 87.59 -15.50 -6.92
C TRP A 36 89.01 -16.00 -7.17
N ASN A 37 89.86 -15.17 -7.77
CA ASN A 37 91.28 -15.49 -8.00
C ASN A 37 92.08 -15.46 -6.69
N LEU A 38 91.72 -14.59 -5.75
CA LEU A 38 92.37 -14.50 -4.44
C LEU A 38 92.08 -15.70 -3.53
N ILE A 39 90.89 -16.30 -3.69
CA ILE A 39 90.39 -17.41 -2.85
C ILE A 39 90.67 -18.78 -3.51
N GLY A 40 91.11 -18.80 -4.78
CA GLY A 40 91.41 -20.04 -5.52
C GLY A 40 90.17 -20.83 -5.93
N ILE A 41 89.05 -20.16 -6.20
CA ILE A 41 87.77 -20.77 -6.60
C ILE A 41 87.34 -20.31 -7.99
N SER A 42 86.47 -21.06 -8.64
CA SER A 42 85.90 -20.65 -9.93
C SER A 42 84.95 -19.46 -9.76
N CYS A 43 85.03 -18.49 -10.69
CA CYS A 43 84.16 -17.32 -10.73
C CYS A 43 82.66 -17.69 -10.67
N ILE A 44 82.25 -18.75 -11.37
CA ILE A 44 80.83 -19.19 -11.39
C ILE A 44 80.35 -19.69 -10.01
N GLU A 45 81.22 -20.34 -9.24
CA GLU A 45 80.90 -20.82 -7.89
C GLU A 45 80.84 -19.68 -6.87
N TRP A 46 81.70 -18.67 -7.04
CA TRP A 46 81.63 -17.45 -6.24
C TRP A 46 80.35 -16.66 -6.57
N TYR A 47 80.05 -16.47 -7.86
CA TYR A 47 78.87 -15.71 -8.31
C TYR A 47 77.56 -16.33 -7.82
N LYS A 48 77.46 -17.66 -7.88
CA LYS A 48 76.29 -18.42 -7.40
C LYS A 48 76.06 -18.32 -5.89
N LYS A 49 77.11 -18.05 -5.09
CA LYS A 49 77.00 -17.90 -3.63
C LYS A 49 76.69 -16.48 -3.19
N ASN A 50 77.07 -15.48 -4.00
CA ASN A 50 77.02 -14.08 -3.60
C ASN A 50 75.96 -13.25 -4.36
N THR A 51 75.38 -13.80 -5.45
CA THR A 51 74.41 -13.08 -6.28
C THR A 51 73.02 -13.64 -6.15
N LEU A 52 72.03 -12.75 -6.12
CA LEU A 52 70.61 -13.06 -6.17
C LEU A 52 69.92 -12.15 -7.18
N LEU A 53 68.84 -12.65 -7.80
CA LEU A 53 67.99 -11.89 -8.71
C LEU A 53 66.61 -11.74 -8.06
N VAL A 54 66.13 -10.51 -7.88
CA VAL A 54 64.79 -10.20 -7.38
C VAL A 54 64.02 -9.45 -8.46
N GLU A 55 62.85 -9.96 -8.79
CA GLU A 55 61.90 -9.31 -9.71
C GLU A 55 60.60 -9.03 -8.95
N ILE A 56 60.21 -7.76 -8.90
CA ILE A 56 58.98 -7.32 -8.23
C ILE A 56 58.01 -6.87 -9.31
N TYR A 57 56.87 -7.55 -9.38
CA TYR A 57 55.81 -7.24 -10.33
C TYR A 57 54.44 -7.42 -9.68
N TYR A 58 53.43 -6.73 -10.21
CA TYR A 58 52.05 -6.92 -9.80
C TYR A 58 51.49 -8.18 -10.46
N GLU A 59 50.98 -9.13 -9.66
CA GLU A 59 50.39 -10.37 -10.17
C GLU A 59 49.17 -10.08 -11.07
N ARG A 60 48.37 -9.07 -10.70
CA ARG A 60 47.26 -8.58 -11.51
C ARG A 60 47.20 -7.05 -11.47
N MET A 61 46.76 -6.43 -12.57
CA MET A 61 46.49 -4.98 -12.66
C MET A 61 45.19 -4.58 -11.95
N ASN A 62 44.64 -5.43 -11.09
CA ASN A 62 43.40 -5.17 -10.38
C ASN A 62 43.69 -4.95 -8.90
N TYR A 63 43.11 -3.90 -8.33
CA TYR A 63 43.14 -3.62 -6.90
C TYR A 63 41.82 -4.06 -6.26
N GLN A 64 41.85 -4.47 -4.99
CA GLN A 64 40.65 -4.83 -4.23
C GLN A 64 40.39 -3.74 -3.20
N VAL A 65 39.18 -3.19 -3.20
CA VAL A 65 38.74 -2.21 -2.20
C VAL A 65 37.66 -2.85 -1.34
N LEU A 66 37.89 -2.91 -0.03
CA LEU A 66 36.90 -3.38 0.94
C LEU A 66 36.39 -2.17 1.74
N THR A 67 35.16 -1.78 1.48
CA THR A 67 34.47 -0.72 2.22
C THR A 67 33.42 -1.33 3.12
N GLU A 68 33.52 -1.09 4.43
CA GLU A 68 32.44 -1.39 5.36
C GLU A 68 31.42 -0.25 5.34
N SER A 69 30.16 -0.58 5.03
CA SER A 69 29.04 0.34 5.13
C SER A 69 28.05 -0.19 6.15
N PRO A 70 27.33 0.68 6.88
CA PRO A 70 26.36 0.24 7.87
C PRO A 70 25.27 -0.60 7.19
N ALA A 71 25.08 -1.84 7.67
CA ALA A 71 24.08 -2.76 7.12
C ALA A 71 22.63 -2.23 7.22
N TYR A 72 22.39 -1.27 8.14
CA TYR A 72 21.10 -0.64 8.31
C TYR A 72 21.27 0.87 8.47
N SER A 73 20.80 1.62 7.47
CA SER A 73 20.72 3.07 7.52
C SER A 73 19.45 3.51 8.26
N LEU A 74 19.45 4.70 8.85
CA LEU A 74 18.23 5.32 9.41
C LEU A 74 17.11 5.40 8.37
N VAL A 75 17.45 5.53 7.09
CA VAL A 75 16.47 5.54 5.99
C VAL A 75 15.75 4.18 5.88
N ASN A 76 16.48 3.08 6.07
CA ASN A 76 15.90 1.74 6.04
C ASN A 76 14.97 1.54 7.25
N LEU A 77 15.37 2.04 8.43
CA LEU A 77 14.53 2.04 9.64
C LEU A 77 13.20 2.77 9.42
N ILE A 78 13.28 3.97 8.86
CA ILE A 78 12.10 4.80 8.61
C ILE A 78 11.23 4.17 7.51
N SER A 79 11.81 3.50 6.53
CA SER A 79 11.06 2.79 5.47
C SER A 79 10.24 1.64 6.06
N ASP A 80 10.83 0.82 6.92
CA ASP A 80 10.14 -0.35 7.51
C ASP A 80 9.04 0.09 8.49
N VAL A 81 9.31 1.11 9.31
CA VAL A 81 8.31 1.68 10.23
C VAL A 81 7.21 2.42 9.47
N GLY A 82 7.59 3.19 8.45
CA GLY A 82 6.67 3.98 7.63
C GLY A 82 5.68 3.10 6.87
N GLY A 83 6.12 1.93 6.38
CA GLY A 83 5.23 0.97 5.73
C GLY A 83 4.14 0.45 6.67
N GLN A 84 4.50 0.03 7.88
CA GLN A 84 3.55 -0.49 8.86
C GLN A 84 2.62 0.59 9.40
N VAL A 85 3.15 1.76 9.75
CA VAL A 85 2.35 2.90 10.22
C VAL A 85 1.42 3.41 9.12
N GLY A 86 1.90 3.48 7.88
CA GLY A 86 1.11 3.88 6.72
C GLY A 86 -0.06 2.93 6.45
N LEU A 87 0.14 1.62 6.62
CA LEU A 87 -0.92 0.62 6.50
C LEU A 87 -2.00 0.82 7.57
N PHE A 88 -1.61 0.99 8.83
CA PHE A 88 -2.55 1.24 9.93
C PHE A 88 -3.31 2.56 9.76
N LEU A 89 -2.64 3.61 9.27
CA LEU A 89 -3.31 4.88 8.97
C LEU A 89 -4.31 4.72 7.82
N GLY A 90 -3.93 4.00 6.76
CA GLY A 90 -4.81 3.72 5.63
C GLY A 90 -6.08 2.97 6.05
N MET A 91 -5.94 1.92 6.86
CA MET A 91 -7.09 1.20 7.41
C MET A 91 -7.98 2.11 8.26
N SER A 92 -7.37 2.96 9.10
CA SER A 92 -8.11 3.90 9.95
C SER A 92 -8.92 4.92 9.13
N ILE A 93 -8.38 5.45 8.03
CA ILE A 93 -9.08 6.40 7.15
C ILE A 93 -10.26 5.74 6.43
N ILE A 94 -10.09 4.52 5.93
CA ILE A 94 -11.17 3.76 5.28
C ILE A 94 -12.32 3.56 6.28
N SER A 95 -12.01 3.13 7.51
CA SER A 95 -13.02 2.97 8.57
C SER A 95 -13.74 4.29 8.91
N LEU A 96 -13.05 5.43 8.93
CA LEU A 96 -13.68 6.73 9.15
C LEU A 96 -14.66 7.11 8.02
N ILE A 97 -14.30 6.85 6.76
CA ILE A 97 -15.17 7.11 5.61
C ILE A 97 -16.42 6.22 5.66
N GLU A 98 -16.25 4.95 6.00
CA GLU A 98 -17.36 4.00 6.16
C GLU A 98 -18.30 4.46 7.29
N PHE A 99 -17.75 4.83 8.45
CA PHE A 99 -18.53 5.34 9.56
C PHE A 99 -19.32 6.61 9.20
N ALA A 100 -18.69 7.55 8.50
CA ALA A 100 -19.36 8.77 8.03
C ALA A 100 -20.50 8.45 7.05
N THR A 101 -20.28 7.51 6.13
CA THR A 101 -21.30 7.05 5.17
C THR A 101 -22.48 6.39 5.89
N LEU A 102 -22.20 5.49 6.84
CA LEU A 102 -23.23 4.84 7.67
C LEU A 102 -24.03 5.86 8.48
N PHE A 103 -23.36 6.84 9.07
CA PHE A 103 -24.02 7.90 9.83
C PHE A 103 -24.95 8.75 8.95
N LEU A 104 -24.51 9.12 7.74
CA LEU A 104 -25.33 9.86 6.78
C LEU A 104 -26.54 9.03 6.31
N LEU A 105 -26.34 7.74 6.02
CA LEU A 105 -27.44 6.84 5.63
C LEU A 105 -28.45 6.68 6.76
N LEU A 106 -27.99 6.50 8.00
CA LEU A 106 -28.86 6.40 9.17
C LEU A 106 -29.65 7.71 9.38
N PHE A 107 -28.98 8.86 9.26
CA PHE A 107 -29.63 10.16 9.39
C PHE A 107 -30.70 10.37 8.30
N CYS A 108 -30.38 10.07 7.04
CA CYS A 108 -31.34 10.13 5.93
C CYS A 108 -32.50 9.15 6.11
N TYR A 109 -32.23 7.93 6.58
CA TYR A 109 -33.27 6.93 6.87
C TYR A 109 -34.19 7.40 8.00
N CYS A 110 -33.65 7.93 9.10
CA CYS A 110 -34.47 8.48 10.19
C CYS A 110 -35.28 9.71 9.75
N ALA A 111 -34.70 10.60 8.94
CA ALA A 111 -35.39 11.76 8.40
C ALA A 111 -36.54 11.36 7.47
N THR A 112 -36.31 10.43 6.54
CA THR A 112 -37.35 9.91 5.63
C THR A 112 -38.40 9.08 6.35
N HIS A 113 -38.03 8.28 7.36
CA HIS A 113 -39.00 7.55 8.18
C HIS A 113 -39.91 8.48 8.98
N LYS A 114 -39.36 9.58 9.51
CA LYS A 114 -40.13 10.60 10.23
C LYS A 114 -41.06 11.38 9.30
N SER A 115 -40.62 11.71 8.09
CA SER A 115 -41.49 12.33 7.06
C SER A 115 -42.62 11.38 6.65
N ARG A 116 -42.31 10.11 6.33
CA ARG A 116 -43.32 9.12 5.93
C ARG A 116 -44.38 8.86 7.01
N LYS A 117 -43.99 8.83 8.29
CA LYS A 117 -44.96 8.67 9.40
C LYS A 117 -45.91 9.86 9.51
N ARG A 118 -45.41 11.08 9.28
CA ARG A 118 -46.23 12.30 9.30
C ARG A 118 -47.24 12.30 8.15
N ASP A 119 -46.82 11.92 6.95
CA ASP A 119 -47.70 11.89 5.77
C ASP A 119 -48.84 10.87 5.94
N ILE A 120 -48.56 9.69 6.52
CA ILE A 120 -49.59 8.66 6.78
C ILE A 120 -50.59 9.12 7.86
N GLU A 121 -50.10 9.73 8.94
CA GLU A 121 -50.96 10.27 10.03
C GLU A 121 -51.87 11.41 9.54
N GLU A 122 -51.43 12.18 8.54
CA GLU A 122 -52.23 13.24 7.92
C GLU A 122 -53.38 12.67 7.08
N ILE A 123 -53.09 11.67 6.23
CA ILE A 123 -54.10 10.99 5.40
C ILE A 123 -55.19 10.30 6.25
N GLU A 124 -54.81 9.63 7.35
CA GLU A 124 -55.79 9.02 8.25
C GLU A 124 -56.72 10.04 8.89
N ARG A 125 -56.19 11.22 9.25
CA ARG A 125 -56.97 12.32 9.84
C ARG A 125 -57.97 12.90 8.84
N GLU A 126 -57.55 13.11 7.59
CA GLU A 126 -58.46 13.56 6.52
C GLU A 126 -59.58 12.56 6.27
N THR A 127 -59.25 11.26 6.22
CA THR A 127 -60.22 10.19 5.98
C THR A 127 -61.26 10.11 7.12
N LYS A 128 -60.82 10.30 8.37
CA LYS A 128 -61.72 10.34 9.55
C LYS A 128 -62.67 11.53 9.49
N ASN A 129 -62.18 12.72 9.13
CA ASN A 129 -63.01 13.92 9.01
C ASN A 129 -64.03 13.77 7.87
N ALA A 130 -63.61 13.27 6.71
CA ALA A 130 -64.50 13.03 5.57
C ALA A 130 -65.61 12.02 5.91
N LYS A 131 -65.29 10.99 6.70
CA LYS A 131 -66.29 10.02 7.18
C LYS A 131 -67.28 10.64 8.15
N GLU A 132 -66.83 11.46 9.10
CA GLU A 132 -67.72 12.20 10.01
C GLU A 132 -68.67 13.16 9.26
N ASP A 133 -68.19 13.82 8.19
CA ASP A 133 -69.03 14.66 7.34
C ASP A 133 -70.08 13.87 6.56
N ALA A 134 -69.69 12.72 5.98
CA ALA A 134 -70.61 11.83 5.29
C ALA A 134 -71.70 11.31 6.23
N ASP A 135 -71.36 10.91 7.45
CA ASP A 135 -72.31 10.45 8.47
C ASP A 135 -73.26 11.59 8.90
N ARG A 136 -72.75 12.82 9.08
CA ARG A 136 -73.58 14.01 9.35
C ARG A 136 -74.60 14.26 8.23
N ILE A 137 -74.18 14.15 6.96
CA ILE A 137 -75.05 14.34 5.80
C ILE A 137 -76.08 13.21 5.71
N ALA A 138 -75.68 11.97 5.91
CA ALA A 138 -76.56 10.80 5.90
C ALA A 138 -77.65 10.91 6.96
N GLU A 139 -77.31 11.34 8.19
CA GLU A 139 -78.29 11.51 9.26
C GLU A 139 -79.25 12.68 8.98
N ARG A 140 -78.76 13.78 8.40
CA ARG A 140 -79.61 14.89 7.94
C ARG A 140 -80.60 14.42 6.85
N ASN A 141 -80.13 13.65 5.88
CA ASN A 141 -80.97 13.07 4.82
C ASN A 141 -81.98 12.06 5.38
N ARG A 142 -81.58 11.22 6.35
CA ARG A 142 -82.48 10.28 7.04
C ARG A 142 -83.60 11.00 7.78
N LYS A 143 -83.28 12.06 8.53
CA LYS A 143 -84.28 12.91 9.21
C LYS A 143 -85.23 13.58 8.21
N ALA A 144 -84.71 14.10 7.10
CA ALA A 144 -85.52 14.69 6.04
C ALA A 144 -86.47 13.66 5.39
N ALA A 145 -86.00 12.43 5.16
CA ALA A 145 -86.81 11.34 4.62
C ALA A 145 -87.92 10.91 5.60
N ASN A 146 -87.61 10.78 6.89
CA ASN A 146 -88.63 10.43 7.89
C ASN A 146 -89.69 11.53 8.05
N LYS A 147 -89.28 12.81 7.97
CA LYS A 147 -90.20 13.95 7.93
C LYS A 147 -91.15 13.90 6.73
N ARG A 148 -90.64 13.55 5.53
CA ARG A 148 -91.50 13.36 4.34
C ARG A 148 -92.48 12.21 4.50
N LYS A 149 -92.06 11.06 5.04
CA LYS A 149 -92.95 9.92 5.30
C LYS A 149 -94.08 10.27 6.28
N GLY A 150 -93.82 11.10 7.27
CA GLY A 150 -94.86 11.60 8.18
C GLY A 150 -95.87 12.55 7.53
N ILE A 151 -95.53 13.21 6.40
CA ILE A 151 -96.45 14.08 5.66
C ILE A 151 -97.37 13.28 4.71
N TYR A 152 -96.92 12.13 4.21
CA TYR A 152 -97.71 11.24 3.33
C TYR A 152 -98.26 9.99 4.04
N GLY A 153 -98.04 9.87 5.34
CA GLY A 153 -98.32 8.66 6.14
C GLY A 153 -99.61 8.71 6.95
N GLY A 154 -100.44 9.72 6.74
CA GLY A 154 -101.81 9.76 7.21
C GLY A 154 -102.65 10.23 6.03
N ASP A 155 -103.28 9.27 5.36
CA ASP A 155 -104.49 9.36 4.54
C ASP A 155 -104.46 8.18 3.56
N ASP A 156 -105.34 7.21 3.82
CA ASP A 156 -105.65 6.12 2.92
C ASP A 156 -106.27 6.70 1.63
N ASP A 157 -106.02 6.03 0.50
CA ASP A 157 -106.83 6.07 -0.73
C ASP A 157 -106.72 7.26 -1.70
N ALA A 158 -105.64 7.31 -2.50
CA ALA A 158 -105.75 7.79 -3.89
C ALA A 158 -104.64 7.22 -4.78
N LEU A 159 -104.91 6.04 -5.37
CA LEU A 159 -104.28 5.67 -6.64
C LEU A 159 -104.69 6.74 -7.67
N PRO A 160 -103.77 7.45 -8.35
CA PRO A 160 -104.20 8.32 -9.43
C PRO A 160 -104.84 7.46 -10.53
N PRO A 161 -106.08 7.77 -10.99
CA PRO A 161 -106.67 7.04 -12.10
C PRO A 161 -105.82 7.21 -13.37
N PRO A 162 -105.87 6.22 -14.29
CA PRO A 162 -104.99 6.17 -15.46
C PRO A 162 -105.27 7.34 -16.40
N VAL A 163 -104.21 7.89 -17.00
CA VAL A 163 -104.34 8.79 -18.15
C VAL A 163 -104.88 7.96 -19.33
N MET A 164 -106.17 8.10 -19.62
CA MET A 164 -106.73 7.70 -20.90
C MET A 164 -106.14 8.58 -22.01
N SER A 165 -105.57 7.94 -23.03
CA SER A 165 -105.24 8.55 -24.32
C SER A 165 -106.00 7.80 -25.42
N SER A 166 -106.98 8.46 -26.05
CA SER A 166 -107.51 8.07 -27.37
C SER A 166 -108.05 9.32 -28.09
N ASN A 167 -107.16 10.03 -28.79
CA ASN A 167 -107.26 10.47 -30.19
C ASN A 167 -106.08 11.39 -30.53
#